data_AF-A0A7S3CJB0-F1
#
_entry.id   AF-A0A7S3CJB0-F1
#
_cell.length_a   1.000
_cell.length_b   1.000
_cell.length_c   1.000
_cell.angle_alpha   90.00
_cell.angle_beta   90.00
_cell.angle_gamma   90.00
#
_symmetry.space_group_name_H-M   'P 1'
#
loop_
_entity.id
_entity.type
_entity.pdbx_description
1 polymer ?
#
loop_
_entity_poly.entity_id
_entity_poly.type
_entity_poly.pdbx_seq_one_letter_code
_entity_poly.pdbx_strand_id
1 'polypeptide(L)'
;GSSTRDAGRNIWRSLAANVSLTLGTYLGIKTADKLLYDGRKFDQMKEEIEIAYWKKHGKPENIEPELFKSSINQGEFYQTYLRAKGRVEYMDEKVYKFY
;
A
#
# COMPACT_ATOMS: atom_id res chain seq x y z
N GLY A 1 -19.87 47.45 -24.39
CA GLY A 1 -19.59 46.01 -24.43
C GLY A 1 -18.82 45.56 -23.19
N SER A 2 -19.51 45.36 -22.07
CA SER A 2 -18.91 44.92 -20.79
C SER A 2 -19.38 43.53 -20.33
N SER A 3 -20.54 43.04 -20.79
CA SER A 3 -21.21 41.85 -20.24
C SER A 3 -20.46 40.52 -20.44
N THR A 4 -19.69 40.35 -21.53
CA THR A 4 -19.01 39.07 -21.84
C THR A 4 -17.71 38.86 -21.06
N ARG A 5 -17.03 39.93 -20.63
CA ARG A 5 -15.80 39.83 -19.82
C ARG A 5 -16.09 39.45 -18.37
N ASP A 6 -17.21 39.89 -17.81
CA ASP A 6 -17.61 39.58 -16.44
C ASP A 6 -18.14 38.15 -16.29
N ALA A 7 -18.89 37.66 -17.29
CA ALA A 7 -19.35 36.27 -17.33
C ALA A 7 -18.17 35.27 -17.44
N GLY A 8 -17.18 35.55 -18.30
CA GLY A 8 -15.98 34.72 -18.44
C GLY A 8 -15.12 34.67 -17.18
N ARG A 9 -15.01 35.79 -16.45
CA ARG A 9 -14.28 35.86 -15.18
C ARG A 9 -14.98 35.07 -14.06
N ASN A 10 -16.31 35.04 -14.03
CA ASN A 10 -17.08 34.28 -13.04
C ASN A 10 -17.05 32.76 -13.30
N ILE A 11 -17.07 32.33 -14.57
CA ILE A 11 -16.93 30.92 -14.95
C ILE A 11 -15.52 30.42 -14.60
N TRP A 12 -14.48 31.21 -14.87
CA TRP A 12 -13.11 30.83 -14.51
C TRP A 12 -12.91 30.68 -13.00
N ARG A 13 -13.53 31.55 -12.20
CA ARG A 13 -13.44 31.49 -10.73
C ARG A 13 -14.15 30.26 -10.17
N SER A 14 -15.31 29.86 -10.72
CA SER A 14 -16.02 28.66 -10.26
C SER A 14 -15.31 27.36 -10.68
N LEU A 15 -14.74 27.32 -11.89
CA LEU A 15 -13.93 26.20 -12.37
C LEU A 15 -12.65 26.06 -11.55
N ALA A 16 -11.94 27.17 -11.31
CA ALA A 16 -10.74 27.20 -10.47
C ALA A 16 -11.05 26.79 -9.03
N ALA A 17 -12.21 27.18 -8.47
CA ALA A 17 -12.63 26.78 -7.14
C ALA A 17 -12.91 25.27 -7.05
N ASN A 18 -13.58 24.67 -8.03
CA ASN A 18 -13.87 23.23 -8.02
C ASN A 18 -12.61 22.39 -8.23
N VAL A 19 -11.71 22.85 -9.10
CA VAL A 19 -10.42 22.20 -9.36
C VAL A 19 -9.50 22.32 -8.14
N SER A 20 -9.43 23.49 -7.49
CA SER A 20 -8.62 23.69 -6.28
C SER A 20 -9.16 22.90 -5.10
N LEU A 21 -10.49 22.77 -4.96
CA LEU A 21 -11.10 21.92 -3.94
C LEU A 21 -10.67 20.46 -4.12
N THR A 22 -10.77 19.94 -5.35
CA THR A 22 -10.49 18.54 -5.64
C THR A 22 -9.00 18.22 -5.50
N LEU A 23 -8.12 19.10 -5.98
CA LEU A 23 -6.67 18.98 -5.79
C LEU A 23 -6.28 19.10 -4.32
N GLY A 24 -6.88 20.05 -3.58
CA GLY A 24 -6.64 20.24 -2.16
C GLY A 24 -7.07 19.04 -1.33
N THR A 25 -8.24 18.46 -1.61
CA THR A 25 -8.72 17.24 -0.93
C THR A 25 -7.85 16.03 -1.28
N TYR A 26 -7.47 15.84 -2.54
CA TYR A 26 -6.61 14.73 -2.96
C TYR A 26 -5.22 14.79 -2.33
N LEU A 27 -4.60 15.97 -2.34
CA LEU A 27 -3.31 16.20 -1.70
C LEU A 27 -3.43 16.05 -0.19
N GLY A 28 -4.49 16.57 0.42
CA GLY A 28 -4.79 16.45 1.84
C GLY A 28 -4.95 15.00 2.31
N ILE A 29 -5.65 14.17 1.53
CA ILE A 29 -5.80 12.73 1.82
C ILE A 29 -4.44 12.03 1.72
N LYS A 30 -3.67 12.27 0.65
CA LYS A 30 -2.35 11.65 0.49
C LYS A 30 -1.33 12.10 1.53
N THR A 31 -1.36 13.37 1.93
CA THR A 31 -0.48 13.87 3.00
C THR A 31 -0.90 13.37 4.35
N ALA A 32 -2.21 13.28 4.64
CA ALA A 32 -2.73 12.65 5.85
C ALA A 32 -2.36 11.17 5.92
N ASP A 33 -2.52 10.41 4.84
CA ASP A 33 -2.07 9.02 4.76
C ASP A 33 -0.58 8.91 5.05
N LYS A 34 0.25 9.79 4.47
CA LYS A 34 1.70 9.78 4.71
C LYS A 34 2.08 10.24 6.12
N LEU A 35 1.33 11.17 6.72
CA LEU A 35 1.53 11.66 8.09
C LEU A 35 1.09 10.64 9.13
N LEU A 36 -0.01 9.95 8.86
CA LEU A 36 -0.58 8.90 9.71
C LEU A 36 0.04 7.53 9.42
N TYR A 37 0.87 7.42 8.38
CA TYR A 37 1.62 6.21 8.05
C TYR A 37 2.62 5.91 9.16
N ASP A 38 2.23 5.01 10.05
CA ASP A 38 3.09 4.41 11.03
C ASP A 38 3.65 3.10 10.45
N GLY A 39 4.89 3.17 9.96
CA GLY A 39 5.57 2.02 9.36
C GLY A 39 5.63 0.81 10.29
N ARG A 40 5.70 1.04 11.61
CA ARG A 40 5.71 -0.04 12.59
C ARG A 40 4.36 -0.74 12.68
N LYS A 41 3.25 0.02 12.69
CA LYS A 41 1.89 -0.57 12.63
C LYS A 41 1.65 -1.32 11.33
N PHE A 42 2.18 -0.80 10.22
CA PHE A 42 2.05 -1.45 8.93
C PHE A 42 2.80 -2.78 8.86
N ASP A 43 4.02 -2.84 9.42
CA ASP A 43 4.78 -4.10 9.51
C ASP A 43 4.12 -5.10 10.45
N GLN A 44 3.54 -4.64 11.58
CA GLN A 44 2.73 -5.48 12.48
C GLN A 44 1.50 -6.06 11.76
N MET A 45 0.73 -5.21 11.09
CA MET A 45 -0.46 -5.63 10.33
C MET A 45 -0.11 -6.65 9.25
N LYS A 46 1.00 -6.45 8.53
CA LYS A 46 1.47 -7.41 7.52
C LYS A 46 1.77 -8.78 8.11
N GLU A 47 2.48 -8.81 9.24
CA GLU A 47 2.78 -10.05 9.96
C GLU A 47 1.50 -10.75 10.45
N GLU A 48 0.54 -10.00 11.02
CA GLU A 48 -0.75 -10.56 11.45
C GLU A 48 -1.53 -11.17 10.28
N ILE A 49 -1.62 -10.46 9.16
CA ILE A 49 -2.31 -10.93 7.95
C ILE A 49 -1.61 -12.19 7.43
N GLU A 50 -0.29 -12.22 7.38
CA GLU A 50 0.47 -13.37 6.91
C GLU A 50 0.22 -14.60 7.79
N ILE A 51 0.34 -14.45 9.11
CA ILE A 51 0.09 -15.54 10.06
C ILE A 51 -1.36 -16.03 9.95
N ALA A 52 -2.33 -15.12 9.88
CA ALA A 52 -3.74 -15.46 9.76
C ALA A 52 -4.05 -16.17 8.43
N TYR A 53 -3.47 -15.70 7.33
CA TYR A 53 -3.64 -16.27 6.00
C TYR A 53 -3.12 -17.71 5.96
N TRP A 54 -1.88 -17.94 6.40
CA TRP A 54 -1.29 -19.28 6.40
C TRP A 54 -1.92 -20.22 7.43
N LYS A 55 -2.41 -19.70 8.57
CA LYS A 55 -3.21 -20.48 9.52
C LYS A 55 -4.52 -20.97 8.90
N LYS A 56 -5.13 -20.19 8.01
CA LYS A 56 -6.39 -20.52 7.34
C LYS A 56 -6.22 -21.41 6.11
N HIS A 57 -5.21 -21.13 5.29
CA HIS A 57 -5.02 -21.77 3.98
C HIS A 57 -3.95 -22.87 3.95
N GLY A 58 -3.21 -23.04 5.04
CA GLY A 58 -2.06 -23.96 5.10
C GLY A 58 -0.80 -23.30 4.54
N LYS A 59 0.36 -23.71 5.03
CA LYS A 59 1.67 -23.18 4.60
C LYS A 59 1.93 -23.56 3.14
N PRO A 60 2.62 -22.71 2.35
CA PRO A 60 2.96 -23.05 0.97
C PRO A 60 3.97 -24.21 0.96
N GLU A 61 3.72 -25.22 0.12
CA GLU A 61 4.58 -26.41 0.02
C GLU A 61 5.86 -26.16 -0.79
N ASN A 62 5.77 -25.24 -1.75
CA ASN A 62 6.83 -24.98 -2.73
C ASN A 62 7.67 -23.73 -2.43
N ILE A 63 7.49 -23.11 -1.25
CA ILE A 63 8.20 -21.91 -0.83
C ILE A 63 8.88 -22.15 0.50
N GLU A 64 10.20 -22.00 0.54
CA GLU A 64 10.97 -22.09 1.79
C GLU A 64 10.72 -20.86 2.68
N PRO A 65 10.40 -21.05 3.97
CA PRO A 65 10.24 -19.94 4.89
C PRO A 65 11.58 -19.28 5.22
N GLU A 66 11.58 -17.95 5.30
CA GLU A 66 12.68 -17.19 5.88
C GLU A 66 12.37 -16.76 7.31
N LEU A 67 13.40 -16.74 8.15
CA LEU A 67 13.30 -16.18 9.49
C LEU A 67 13.43 -14.66 9.41
N PHE A 68 12.37 -13.96 9.80
CA PHE A 68 12.34 -12.51 9.84
C PHE A 68 12.03 -12.01 11.24
N LYS A 69 12.58 -10.84 11.60
CA LYS A 69 12.35 -10.24 12.92
C LYS A 69 10.87 -9.86 13.05
N SER A 70 10.22 -10.34 14.11
CA SER A 70 8.83 -10.01 14.40
C SER A 70 8.70 -8.53 14.73
N SER A 71 7.69 -7.91 14.14
CA SER A 71 7.26 -6.54 14.41
C SER A 71 6.20 -6.51 15.52
N ILE A 72 5.53 -7.64 15.79
CA ILE A 72 4.53 -7.83 16.84
C ILE A 72 5.22 -8.17 18.17
N ASN A 73 6.07 -9.20 18.17
CA ASN A 73 6.76 -9.70 19.35
C ASN A 73 8.21 -9.20 19.37
N GLN A 74 8.51 -8.26 20.27
CA GLN A 74 9.84 -7.68 20.37
C GLN A 74 10.88 -8.72 20.78
N GLY A 75 11.89 -8.93 19.92
CA GLY A 75 12.99 -9.86 20.17
C GLY A 75 12.76 -11.26 19.60
N GLU A 76 11.58 -11.52 19.04
CA GLU A 76 11.25 -12.81 18.42
C GLU A 76 11.41 -12.76 16.90
N PHE A 77 11.50 -13.95 16.30
CA PHE A 77 11.53 -14.13 14.85
C PHE A 77 10.32 -14.97 14.44
N TYR A 78 9.73 -14.65 13.29
CA TYR A 78 8.67 -15.44 12.69
C TYR A 78 9.12 -15.95 11.31
N GLN A 79 8.50 -17.06 10.88
CA GLN A 79 8.68 -17.61 9.55
C GLN A 79 7.78 -16.85 8.57
N THR A 80 8.38 -16.15 7.63
CA THR A 80 7.68 -15.49 6.51
C THR A 80 7.95 -16.23 5.21
N TYR A 81 6.91 -16.36 4.41
CA TYR A 81 6.95 -16.91 3.05
C TYR A 81 6.82 -15.80 2.01
N LEU A 82 6.64 -14.55 2.44
CA LEU A 82 6.45 -13.39 1.57
C LEU A 82 7.77 -12.70 1.18
N ARG A 83 8.83 -12.86 1.98
CA ARG A 83 10.09 -12.09 1.82
C ARG A 83 11.29 -12.87 1.25
N ALA A 84 11.07 -14.09 0.75
CA ALA A 84 12.12 -14.92 0.17
C ALA A 84 13.09 -14.14 -0.73
N LYS A 85 14.39 -14.20 -0.41
CA LYS A 85 15.47 -13.57 -1.17
C LYS A 85 15.48 -14.14 -2.59
N GLY A 86 15.48 -13.27 -3.61
CA GLY A 86 15.38 -13.72 -5.01
C GLY A 86 13.96 -14.13 -5.44
N ARG A 87 12.91 -13.63 -4.76
CA ARG A 87 11.49 -13.97 -4.98
C ARG A 87 11.05 -14.08 -6.44
N VAL A 88 11.51 -13.19 -7.31
CA VAL A 88 11.12 -13.18 -8.73
C VAL A 88 11.69 -14.41 -9.44
N GLU A 89 12.99 -14.65 -9.30
CA GLU A 89 13.68 -15.84 -9.86
C GLU A 89 13.15 -17.14 -9.24
N TYR A 90 12.89 -17.14 -7.93
CA TYR A 90 12.36 -18.30 -7.22
C TYR A 90 10.92 -18.66 -7.64
N MET A 91 10.04 -17.66 -7.76
CA MET A 91 8.66 -17.83 -8.23
C MET A 91 8.62 -18.35 -9.67
N ASP A 92 9.46 -17.79 -10.54
CA ASP A 92 9.57 -18.22 -11.94
C ASP A 92 10.04 -19.68 -12.04
N GLU A 93 11.05 -20.07 -11.25
CA GLU A 93 11.58 -21.43 -11.29
C GLU A 93 10.69 -22.49 -10.63
N LYS A 94 10.04 -22.16 -9.51
CA LYS A 94 9.35 -23.15 -8.66
C LYS A 94 7.83 -23.15 -8.81
N VAL A 95 7.23 -22.06 -9.28
CA VAL A 95 5.77 -21.91 -9.35
C VAL A 95 5.30 -21.83 -10.81
N TYR A 96 5.92 -20.96 -11.62
CA TYR A 96 5.45 -20.72 -12.99
C TYR A 96 5.94 -21.74 -14.02
N LYS A 97 7.11 -22.38 -13.81
CA LYS A 97 7.57 -23.48 -14.70
C LYS A 97 6.73 -24.77 -14.63
N PHE A 98 5.81 -24.90 -13.66
CA PHE A 98 4.93 -26.06 -13.52
C PHE A 98 3.57 -25.88 -14.21
N TYR A 99 3.32 -24.74 -14.87
CA TYR A 99 2.12 -24.47 -15.68
C TYR A 99 2.45 -24.31 -17.16
#